data_AF-A0A3S3RPX3-F1
#
_entry.id   AF-A0A3S3RPX3-F1
#
_cell.length_a   1.000
_cell.length_b   1.000
_cell.length_c   1.000
_cell.angle_alpha   90.00
_cell.angle_beta   90.00
_cell.angle_gamma   90.00
#
_symmetry.space_group_name_H-M   'P 1'
#
loop_
_entity.id
_entity.type
_entity.pdbx_description
1 polymer ?
#
loop_
_entity_poly.entity_id
_entity_poly.type
_entity_poly.pdbx_seq_one_letter_code
_entity_poly.pdbx_strand_id
1 'polypeptide(L)'
;MKKRKKGMLLILSLLAVFMSMSPAGAECKKGDANMDGDVDHADLYEIKELLRLGDTCRPVPECADYDGDGSITVFDVRSVLVAISKECVPGDANTSGHLTVADICKVEKMIAHKEYSKCADCNEDGLLNEEDVSCLHSKVY
;
A
#
# COMPACT_ATOMS: atom_id res chain seq x y z
N MET A 1 36.63 -57.64 39.78
CA MET A 1 35.17 -57.63 40.05
C MET A 1 34.43 -57.10 38.84
N LYS A 2 33.38 -57.83 38.44
CA LYS A 2 32.54 -57.65 37.25
C LYS A 2 31.46 -56.61 37.57
N LYS A 3 31.31 -55.54 36.77
CA LYS A 3 30.02 -54.85 36.64
C LYS A 3 29.71 -54.59 35.16
N ARG A 4 28.51 -55.01 34.80
CA ARG A 4 27.93 -55.13 33.47
C ARG A 4 26.82 -54.08 33.35
N LYS A 5 26.61 -53.59 32.12
CA LYS A 5 25.38 -52.96 31.58
C LYS A 5 25.11 -51.56 32.13
N LYS A 6 24.67 -50.58 31.33
CA LYS A 6 23.57 -50.66 30.38
C LYS A 6 23.83 -49.75 29.18
N GLY A 7 23.63 -50.26 27.97
CA GLY A 7 23.30 -49.39 26.83
C GLY A 7 21.95 -48.75 27.11
N MET A 8 21.85 -47.44 26.86
CA MET A 8 20.59 -46.72 26.86
C MET A 8 20.41 -46.03 25.51
N LEU A 9 19.40 -46.53 24.83
CA LEU A 9 18.79 -46.11 23.57
C LEU A 9 18.06 -44.76 23.76
N LEU A 10 18.09 -43.90 22.74
CA LEU A 10 17.06 -42.90 22.32
C LEU A 10 17.66 -42.08 21.18
N ILE A 11 17.57 -42.52 19.92
CA ILE A 11 16.47 -42.25 18.97
C ILE A 11 16.14 -40.76 18.87
N LEU A 12 16.67 -40.16 17.80
CA LEU A 12 16.01 -39.18 16.93
C LEU A 12 15.33 -38.00 17.64
N SER A 13 16.12 -37.02 18.09
CA SER A 13 15.58 -35.67 18.27
C SER A 13 15.32 -35.07 16.89
N LEU A 14 14.09 -35.25 16.44
CA LEU A 14 13.44 -34.50 15.38
C LEU A 14 13.84 -33.01 15.50
N LEU A 15 14.73 -32.53 14.62
CA LEU A 15 14.90 -31.09 14.43
C LEU A 15 13.57 -30.62 13.83
N ALA A 16 12.66 -30.17 14.70
CA ALA A 16 11.56 -29.33 14.27
C ALA A 16 12.21 -28.06 13.71
N VAL A 17 12.42 -28.05 12.40
CA VAL A 17 12.62 -26.82 11.66
C VAL A 17 11.31 -26.08 11.84
N PHE A 18 11.27 -25.21 12.86
CA PHE A 18 10.34 -24.08 12.87
C PHE A 18 10.71 -23.28 11.62
N MET A 19 10.10 -23.64 10.49
CA MET A 19 9.93 -22.67 9.42
C MET A 19 9.08 -21.59 10.06
N SER A 20 9.76 -20.54 10.50
CA SER A 20 9.17 -19.23 10.68
C SER A 20 8.44 -18.96 9.36
N MET A 21 7.13 -19.18 9.39
CA MET A 21 6.24 -18.49 8.47
C MET A 21 6.43 -17.04 8.83
N SER A 22 7.33 -16.36 8.12
CA SER A 22 7.31 -14.90 8.07
C SER A 22 5.87 -14.56 7.71
N PRO A 23 5.16 -13.73 8.49
CA PRO A 23 3.90 -13.19 8.01
C PRO A 23 4.22 -12.59 6.63
N ALA A 24 3.41 -12.96 5.63
CA ALA A 24 3.57 -12.49 4.26
C ALA A 24 3.88 -10.99 4.33
N GLY A 25 5.10 -10.63 3.94
CA GLY A 25 5.55 -9.24 4.02
C GLY A 25 4.59 -8.44 3.18
N ALA A 26 3.75 -7.63 3.83
CA ALA A 26 3.16 -6.50 3.17
C ALA A 26 4.35 -5.72 2.62
N GLU A 27 4.52 -5.77 1.31
CA GLU A 27 5.56 -5.01 0.65
C GLU A 27 5.32 -3.55 1.01
N CYS A 28 6.33 -2.93 1.62
CA CYS A 28 6.24 -1.58 2.13
C CYS A 28 5.97 -0.62 0.97
N LYS A 29 4.70 -0.23 0.82
CA LYS A 29 4.26 0.74 -0.19
C LYS A 29 4.53 2.13 0.37
N LYS A 30 5.38 2.92 -0.29
CA LYS A 30 5.67 4.29 0.16
C LYS A 30 4.37 5.09 0.34
N GLY A 31 4.18 5.63 1.53
CA GLY A 31 2.99 6.37 1.95
C GLY A 31 1.91 5.56 2.64
N ASP A 32 1.99 4.23 2.66
CA ASP A 32 1.08 3.32 3.38
C ASP A 32 1.54 3.19 4.84
N ALA A 33 1.36 4.27 5.60
CA ALA A 33 1.84 4.37 6.96
C ALA A 33 1.07 3.46 7.93
N ASN A 34 -0.20 3.14 7.64
CA ASN A 34 -0.98 2.25 8.50
C ASN A 34 -0.83 0.76 8.14
N MET A 35 -0.13 0.44 7.04
CA MET A 35 0.11 -0.90 6.49
C MET A 35 -1.17 -1.66 6.13
N ASP A 36 -2.20 -0.97 5.65
CA ASP A 36 -3.45 -1.58 5.19
C ASP A 36 -3.44 -1.96 3.70
N GLY A 37 -2.40 -1.56 2.96
CA GLY A 37 -2.18 -1.85 1.55
C GLY A 37 -2.60 -0.71 0.60
N ASP A 38 -3.35 0.26 1.10
CA ASP A 38 -3.77 1.45 0.36
C ASP A 38 -2.90 2.66 0.75
N VAL A 39 -2.99 3.75 -0.04
CA VAL A 39 -2.33 5.02 0.30
C VAL A 39 -3.40 6.08 0.23
N ASP A 40 -3.92 6.48 1.39
CA ASP A 40 -5.11 7.31 1.49
C ASP A 40 -5.05 8.32 2.67
N HIS A 41 -6.20 8.82 3.10
CA HIS A 41 -6.27 9.81 4.18
C HIS A 41 -6.02 9.21 5.58
N ALA A 42 -6.18 7.90 5.76
CA ALA A 42 -5.85 7.20 7.00
C ALA A 42 -4.34 7.21 7.25
N ASP A 43 -3.52 7.13 6.20
CA ASP A 43 -2.06 7.23 6.32
C ASP A 43 -1.61 8.60 6.80
N LEU A 44 -2.28 9.66 6.33
CA LEU A 44 -2.01 11.02 6.82
C LEU A 44 -2.28 11.16 8.31
N TYR A 45 -3.28 10.46 8.84
CA TYR A 45 -3.56 10.45 10.26
C TYR A 45 -2.43 9.74 11.01
N GLU A 46 -1.98 8.58 10.53
CA GLU A 46 -0.91 7.82 11.15
C GLU A 46 0.41 8.60 11.19
N ILE A 47 0.83 9.22 10.08
CA ILE A 47 2.06 10.03 10.02
C ILE A 47 1.96 11.25 10.94
N LYS A 48 0.80 11.91 11.02
CA LYS A 48 0.59 13.04 11.95
C LYS A 48 0.69 12.61 13.41
N GLU A 49 0.17 11.44 13.77
CA GLU A 49 0.34 10.93 15.13
C GLU A 49 1.79 10.55 15.45
N LEU A 50 2.53 9.98 14.48
CA LEU A 50 3.98 9.76 14.64
C LEU A 50 4.71 11.08 14.93
N LEU A 51 4.40 12.15 14.19
CA LEU A 51 4.97 13.48 14.43
C LEU A 51 4.58 14.07 15.80
N ARG A 52 3.36 13.77 16.28
CA ARG A 52 2.83 14.30 17.54
C ARG A 52 3.40 13.57 18.76
N LEU A 53 3.64 12.28 18.65
CA LEU A 53 4.23 11.43 19.69
C LEU A 53 5.76 11.57 19.76
N GLY A 54 6.39 12.10 18.70
CA GLY A 54 7.84 12.14 18.55
C GLY A 54 8.44 10.74 18.35
N ASP A 55 9.77 10.62 18.41
CA ASP A 55 10.54 9.35 18.27
C ASP A 55 10.30 8.33 19.41
N THR A 56 9.08 8.21 19.94
CA THR A 56 8.82 7.39 21.13
C THR A 56 7.79 6.29 20.92
N CYS A 57 8.21 5.10 21.37
CA CYS A 57 7.45 3.89 21.70
C CYS A 57 6.83 3.03 20.59
N ARG A 58 6.78 3.44 19.33
CA ARG A 58 6.30 2.57 18.24
C ARG A 58 7.35 2.43 17.13
N PRO A 59 7.58 1.22 16.59
CA PRO A 59 8.37 1.06 15.38
C PRO A 59 7.76 1.92 14.28
N VAL A 60 8.54 2.85 13.74
CA VAL A 60 8.13 3.65 12.60
C VAL A 60 8.10 2.72 11.38
N PRO A 61 6.96 2.62 10.67
CA PRO A 61 6.88 1.94 9.39
C PRO A 61 7.86 2.58 8.40
N GLU A 62 8.70 1.81 7.72
CA GLU A 62 9.57 2.32 6.63
C GLU A 62 8.73 3.02 5.53
N CYS A 63 7.45 2.66 5.40
CA CYS A 63 6.51 3.24 4.44
C CYS A 63 6.07 4.65 4.81
N ALA A 64 6.22 5.06 6.08
CA ALA A 64 5.88 6.41 6.51
C ALA A 64 6.95 7.43 6.08
N ASP A 65 8.19 6.99 5.84
CA ASP A 65 9.29 7.80 5.28
C ASP A 65 9.12 7.86 3.77
N TYR A 66 8.27 8.79 3.34
CA TYR A 66 7.85 8.88 1.95
C TYR A 66 9.00 9.39 1.07
N ASP A 67 9.75 10.40 1.53
CA ASP A 67 10.84 10.96 0.74
C ASP A 67 12.15 10.17 0.83
N GLY A 68 12.28 9.28 1.82
CA GLY A 68 13.41 8.36 1.99
C GLY A 68 14.63 9.02 2.61
N ASP A 69 14.47 10.12 3.34
CA ASP A 69 15.57 10.84 4.00
C ASP A 69 15.99 10.20 5.35
N GLY A 70 15.27 9.17 5.79
CA GLY A 70 15.50 8.43 7.02
C GLY A 70 14.82 9.04 8.24
N SER A 71 14.02 10.08 8.09
CA SER A 71 13.30 10.77 9.17
C SER A 71 11.83 10.97 8.83
N ILE A 72 10.93 10.79 9.79
CA ILE A 72 9.53 11.17 9.60
C ILE A 72 9.36 12.64 9.93
N THR A 73 9.01 13.43 8.92
CA THR A 73 8.87 14.87 9.03
C THR A 73 7.54 15.35 8.45
N VAL A 74 7.29 16.66 8.56
CA VAL A 74 6.17 17.31 7.88
C VAL A 74 6.28 17.24 6.34
N PHE A 75 7.47 16.94 5.80
CA PHE A 75 7.64 16.73 4.36
C PHE A 75 7.03 15.42 3.89
N ASP A 76 7.02 14.37 4.70
CA ASP A 76 6.33 13.11 4.41
C ASP A 76 4.82 13.30 4.36
N VAL A 77 4.27 14.04 5.33
CA VAL A 77 2.84 14.42 5.33
C VAL A 77 2.49 15.18 4.05
N ARG A 78 3.32 16.14 3.62
CA ARG A 78 3.09 16.87 2.38
C ARG A 78 3.17 15.94 1.17
N SER A 79 4.11 15.02 1.14
CA SER A 79 4.34 14.14 -0.01
C SER A 79 3.22 13.12 -0.16
N VAL A 80 2.76 12.52 0.94
CA VAL A 80 1.55 11.67 0.96
C VAL A 80 0.33 12.51 0.62
N LEU A 81 0.21 13.73 1.15
CA LEU A 81 -0.90 14.62 0.80
C LEU A 81 -0.93 14.88 -0.69
N VAL A 82 0.20 15.22 -1.33
CA VAL A 82 0.29 15.40 -2.79
C VAL A 82 -0.03 14.12 -3.56
N ALA A 83 0.41 12.96 -3.04
CA ALA A 83 0.12 11.67 -3.67
C ALA A 83 -1.38 11.37 -3.68
N ILE A 84 -2.10 11.66 -2.59
CA ILE A 84 -3.55 11.46 -2.49
C ILE A 84 -4.36 12.64 -3.05
N SER A 85 -3.75 13.83 -3.08
CA SER A 85 -4.34 15.09 -3.55
C SER A 85 -3.92 15.41 -4.97
N LYS A 86 -3.53 14.42 -5.79
CA LYS A 86 -3.49 14.65 -7.23
C LYS A 86 -4.87 15.19 -7.61
N GLU A 87 -4.93 16.50 -7.85
CA GLU A 87 -6.03 17.19 -8.49
C GLU A 87 -6.04 16.67 -9.93
N CYS A 88 -6.52 15.46 -10.09
CA CYS A 88 -6.86 14.96 -11.39
C CYS A 88 -8.27 15.41 -11.70
N VAL A 89 -8.44 15.83 -12.95
CA VAL A 89 -9.76 16.02 -13.51
C VAL A 89 -10.45 14.66 -13.47
N PRO A 90 -11.68 14.54 -12.93
CA PRO A 90 -12.43 13.28 -12.97
C PRO A 90 -12.51 12.76 -14.41
N GLY A 91 -11.95 11.57 -14.62
CA GLY A 91 -11.79 10.94 -15.93
C GLY A 91 -10.38 11.06 -16.55
N ASP A 92 -9.47 11.90 -16.05
CA ASP A 92 -8.08 12.02 -16.53
C ASP A 92 -7.21 10.91 -15.93
N ALA A 93 -7.53 9.67 -16.30
CA ALA A 93 -6.93 8.47 -15.74
C ALA A 93 -5.44 8.31 -16.07
N ASN A 94 -4.95 8.94 -17.15
CA ASN A 94 -3.53 8.96 -17.49
C ASN A 94 -2.77 10.18 -16.96
N THR A 95 -3.46 11.11 -16.29
CA THR A 95 -2.91 12.34 -15.70
C THR A 95 -2.21 13.26 -16.71
N SER A 96 -2.73 13.32 -17.94
CA SER A 96 -2.21 14.19 -19.00
C SER A 96 -2.69 15.62 -18.90
N GLY A 97 -3.76 15.88 -18.12
CA GLY A 97 -4.46 17.16 -18.05
C GLY A 97 -5.54 17.34 -19.12
N HIS A 98 -5.81 16.32 -19.94
CA HIS A 98 -6.82 16.36 -21.01
C HIS A 98 -7.67 15.08 -21.01
N LEU A 99 -8.98 15.22 -21.16
CA LEU A 99 -9.90 14.07 -21.27
C LEU A 99 -9.92 13.54 -22.71
N THR A 100 -9.24 12.43 -22.95
CA THR A 100 -9.06 11.86 -24.29
C THR A 100 -9.45 10.38 -24.35
N VAL A 101 -9.44 9.81 -25.55
CA VAL A 101 -9.63 8.36 -25.75
C VAL A 101 -8.55 7.53 -25.03
N ALA A 102 -7.36 8.10 -24.80
CA ALA A 102 -6.30 7.43 -24.06
C ALA A 102 -6.69 7.19 -22.59
N ASP A 103 -7.55 8.05 -22.02
CA ASP A 103 -8.09 7.89 -20.67
C ASP A 103 -9.10 6.77 -20.60
N ILE A 104 -10.00 6.67 -21.58
CA ILE A 104 -10.94 5.53 -21.71
C ILE A 104 -10.16 4.22 -21.72
N CYS A 105 -9.15 4.10 -22.57
CA CYS A 105 -8.32 2.89 -22.63
C CYS A 105 -7.58 2.59 -21.32
N LYS A 106 -7.26 3.62 -20.52
CA LYS A 106 -6.62 3.45 -19.21
C LYS A 106 -7.63 2.97 -18.17
N VAL A 107 -8.83 3.56 -18.13
CA VAL A 107 -9.93 3.14 -17.25
C VAL A 107 -10.33 1.69 -17.51
N GLU A 108 -10.53 1.29 -18.76
CA GLU A 108 -10.86 -0.10 -19.12
C GLU A 108 -9.82 -1.11 -18.64
N LYS A 109 -8.53 -0.76 -18.78
CA LYS A 109 -7.44 -1.60 -18.27
C LYS A 109 -7.49 -1.68 -16.74
N MET A 110 -7.71 -0.57 -16.07
CA MET A 110 -7.79 -0.54 -14.61
C MET A 110 -8.94 -1.42 -14.10
N ILE A 111 -10.12 -1.34 -14.74
CA ILE A 111 -11.26 -2.22 -14.44
C ILE A 111 -10.87 -3.69 -14.62
N ALA A 112 -10.25 -4.04 -15.76
CA ALA A 112 -9.84 -5.42 -16.05
C ALA A 112 -8.81 -5.96 -15.06
N HIS A 113 -7.90 -5.10 -14.58
CA HIS A 113 -6.84 -5.44 -13.63
C HIS A 113 -7.26 -5.25 -12.16
N LYS A 114 -8.50 -4.80 -11.90
CA LYS A 114 -9.00 -4.45 -10.57
C LYS A 114 -8.12 -3.42 -9.85
N GLU A 115 -7.57 -2.49 -10.62
CA GLU A 115 -6.85 -1.32 -10.10
C GLU A 115 -7.85 -0.22 -9.79
N TYR A 116 -7.54 0.64 -8.81
CA TYR A 116 -8.34 1.82 -8.51
C TYR A 116 -7.51 3.10 -8.67
N SER A 117 -8.15 4.15 -9.17
CA SER A 117 -7.64 5.51 -9.10
C SER A 117 -8.82 6.46 -9.00
N LYS A 118 -8.73 7.38 -8.06
CA LYS A 118 -9.68 8.51 -7.94
C LYS A 118 -9.79 9.33 -9.23
N CYS A 119 -8.76 9.34 -10.06
CA CYS A 119 -8.74 10.04 -11.34
C CYS A 119 -9.53 9.34 -12.43
N ALA A 120 -9.72 8.03 -12.27
CA ALA A 120 -10.45 7.19 -13.20
C ALA A 120 -11.96 7.13 -12.86
N ASP A 121 -12.32 7.43 -11.62
CA ASP A 121 -13.70 7.65 -11.15
C ASP A 121 -14.25 8.95 -11.75
N CYS A 122 -14.88 8.84 -12.92
CA CYS A 122 -15.30 9.98 -13.73
C CYS A 122 -16.61 10.58 -13.22
N ASN A 123 -17.49 9.74 -12.67
CA ASN A 123 -18.81 10.12 -12.18
C ASN A 123 -18.82 10.45 -10.68
N GLU A 124 -17.69 10.26 -10.01
CA GLU A 124 -17.46 10.53 -8.58
C GLU A 124 -18.40 9.72 -7.67
N ASP A 125 -18.77 8.50 -8.09
CA ASP A 125 -19.63 7.61 -7.30
C ASP A 125 -18.85 6.76 -6.28
N GLY A 126 -17.51 6.85 -6.31
CA GLY A 126 -16.60 6.15 -5.40
C GLY A 126 -16.28 4.71 -5.83
N LEU A 127 -16.75 4.27 -7.00
CA LEU A 127 -16.44 2.99 -7.60
C LEU A 127 -15.67 3.22 -8.91
N LEU A 128 -14.94 2.19 -9.37
CA LEU A 128 -14.36 2.19 -10.71
C LEU A 128 -15.00 1.07 -11.54
N ASN A 129 -15.90 1.43 -12.45
CA ASN A 129 -16.72 0.48 -13.20
C ASN A 129 -17.12 1.02 -14.61
N GLU A 130 -18.01 0.31 -15.31
CA GLU A 130 -18.42 0.69 -16.68
C GLU A 130 -19.16 2.04 -16.74
N GLU A 131 -19.75 2.51 -15.65
CA GLU A 131 -20.37 3.84 -15.56
C GLU A 131 -19.32 4.95 -15.70
N ASP A 132 -18.08 4.72 -15.28
CA ASP A 132 -16.97 5.67 -15.47
C ASP A 132 -16.54 5.77 -16.93
N VAL A 133 -16.55 4.63 -17.64
CA VAL A 133 -16.30 4.57 -19.08
C VAL A 133 -17.40 5.34 -19.83
N SER A 134 -18.66 5.12 -19.45
CA SER A 134 -19.83 5.84 -19.99
C SER A 134 -19.74 7.35 -19.73
N CYS A 135 -19.38 7.74 -18.50
CA CYS A 135 -19.12 9.12 -18.11
C CYS A 135 -18.04 9.76 -18.99
N LEU A 136 -16.93 9.06 -19.23
CA LEU A 136 -15.83 9.52 -20.07
C LEU A 136 -16.25 9.72 -21.53
N HIS A 137 -17.01 8.78 -22.10
CA HIS A 137 -17.54 8.92 -23.47
C HIS A 137 -18.36 10.20 -23.67
N SER A 138 -19.03 10.69 -22.62
CA SER A 138 -19.78 11.95 -22.67
C SER A 138 -18.92 13.22 -22.56
N LYS A 139 -17.66 13.08 -22.11
CA LYS A 139 -16.74 14.18 -21.79
C LYS A 139 -15.53 14.28 -22.72
N VAL A 140 -15.19 13.24 -23.49
CA VAL A 140 -14.08 13.27 -24.45
C VAL A 140 -14.43 14.17 -25.65
N TYR A 141 -13.51 15.05 -26.02
CA TYR A 141 -13.59 15.97 -27.17
C TYR A 141 -12.43 15.78 -28.14
#